data_AF-A0A067DTN1-F1
#
_entry.id   AF-A0A067DTN1-F1
#
_cell.length_a   1.000
_cell.length_b   1.000
_cell.length_c   1.000
_cell.angle_alpha   90.00
_cell.angle_beta   90.00
_cell.angle_gamma   90.00
#
_symmetry.space_group_name_H-M   'P 1'
#
loop_
_entity.id
_entity.type
_entity.pdbx_description
1 polymer ?
#
loop_
_entity_poly.entity_id
_entity_poly.type
_entity_poly.pdbx_seq_one_letter_code
_entity_poly.pdbx_strand_id
1 'polypeptide(L)'
;MPYPQNFETAKEVEAIVRNNGAVPATIAILEGLPCVGLSTEELERLAKLGSKAQKTARRDIAHVVATRGNGATTVSATMFFASMVGIPVFVTGGIGGVHRHGEH
;
A
#
# COMPACT_ATOMS: atom_id res chain seq x y z
N MET A 1 -1.74 -11.57 0.21
CA MET A 1 -1.20 -12.57 -0.73
C MET A 1 0.15 -13.04 -0.21
N PRO A 2 0.53 -14.32 -0.38
CA PRO A 2 1.84 -14.83 0.01
C PRO A 2 2.94 -14.40 -0.96
N TYR A 3 4.20 -14.48 -0.52
CA TYR A 3 5.38 -14.35 -1.38
C TYR A 3 5.63 -15.66 -2.14
N PRO A 4 6.02 -15.64 -3.43
CA PRO A 4 6.34 -14.46 -4.26
C PRO A 4 5.14 -13.83 -4.99
N GLN A 5 3.95 -14.40 -4.89
CA GLN A 5 2.78 -13.98 -5.68
C GLN A 5 2.42 -12.51 -5.41
N ASN A 6 2.55 -12.04 -4.18
CA ASN A 6 2.33 -10.63 -3.84
C ASN A 6 3.26 -9.66 -4.59
N PHE A 7 4.53 -10.03 -4.79
CA PHE A 7 5.51 -9.24 -5.50
C PHE A 7 5.25 -9.25 -7.00
N GLU A 8 5.05 -10.43 -7.59
CA GLU A 8 4.82 -10.54 -9.03
C GLU A 8 3.51 -9.86 -9.44
N THR A 9 2.43 -10.05 -8.68
CA THR A 9 1.17 -9.34 -8.96
C THR A 9 1.34 -7.83 -8.85
N ALA A 10 2.09 -7.32 -7.87
CA ALA A 10 2.34 -5.88 -7.78
C ALA A 10 3.10 -5.35 -9.01
N LYS A 11 4.15 -6.05 -9.45
CA LYS A 11 4.90 -5.71 -10.66
C LYS A 11 4.06 -5.78 -11.93
N GLU A 12 3.25 -6.82 -12.08
CA GLU A 12 2.33 -6.98 -13.21
C GLU A 12 1.34 -5.82 -13.29
N VAL A 13 0.76 -5.41 -12.15
CA VAL A 13 -0.15 -4.26 -12.08
C VAL A 13 0.58 -2.97 -12.44
N GLU A 14 1.79 -2.72 -11.92
CA GLU A 14 2.58 -1.54 -12.32
C GLU A 14 2.89 -1.54 -13.82
N ALA A 15 3.23 -2.70 -14.40
CA ALA A 15 3.47 -2.84 -15.82
C ALA A 15 2.21 -2.55 -16.65
N ILE A 16 1.03 -3.05 -16.24
CA ILE A 16 -0.25 -2.75 -16.89
C ILE A 16 -0.53 -1.24 -16.87
N VAL A 17 -0.32 -0.56 -15.75
CA VAL A 17 -0.51 0.89 -15.64
C VAL A 17 0.43 1.63 -16.60
N ARG A 18 1.71 1.25 -16.65
CA ARG A 18 2.69 1.83 -17.59
C ARG A 18 2.31 1.60 -19.06
N ASN A 19 1.89 0.38 -19.40
CA ASN A 19 1.48 0.01 -20.76
C ASN A 19 0.24 0.78 -21.25
N ASN A 20 -0.57 1.31 -20.32
CA ASN A 20 -1.72 2.16 -20.62
C ASN A 20 -1.40 3.67 -20.55
N GLY A 21 -0.11 4.05 -20.52
CA GLY A 21 0.31 5.44 -20.59
C GLY A 21 0.24 6.23 -19.28
N ALA A 22 0.08 5.55 -18.14
CA ALA A 22 0.06 6.16 -16.82
C ALA A 22 1.32 5.82 -15.99
N VAL A 23 1.57 6.59 -14.93
CA VAL A 23 2.69 6.35 -14.01
C VAL A 23 2.15 5.68 -12.74
N PRO A 24 2.55 4.43 -12.41
CA PRO A 24 2.15 3.80 -11.16
C PRO A 24 2.92 4.43 -9.99
N ALA A 25 2.24 4.54 -8.84
CA ALA A 25 2.84 4.99 -7.59
C ALA A 25 2.37 4.06 -6.45
N THR A 26 3.07 2.93 -6.26
CA THR A 26 2.80 2.06 -5.10
C THR A 26 3.12 2.82 -3.81
N ILE A 27 2.20 2.77 -2.84
CA ILE A 27 2.31 3.53 -1.57
C ILE A 27 2.53 2.58 -0.41
N ALA A 28 3.48 2.92 0.46
CA ALA A 28 3.76 2.21 1.71
C ALA A 28 4.42 3.14 2.73
N ILE A 29 4.67 2.63 3.94
CA ILE A 29 5.59 3.26 4.90
C ILE A 29 6.80 2.34 5.07
N LEU A 30 8.01 2.83 4.82
CA LEU A 30 9.24 2.07 4.97
C LEU A 30 10.10 2.74 6.04
N GLU A 31 10.44 2.02 7.11
CA GLU A 31 11.24 2.54 8.23
C GLU A 31 10.73 3.88 8.81
N GLY A 32 9.40 4.04 8.87
CA GLY A 32 8.74 5.25 9.32
C GLY A 32 8.58 6.35 8.27
N LEU A 33 9.09 6.17 7.05
CA LEU A 33 8.97 7.13 5.96
C LEU A 33 7.77 6.76 5.07
N PRO A 34 6.77 7.64 4.91
CA PRO A 34 5.76 7.48 3.88
C PRO A 34 6.39 7.60 2.49
N CYS A 35 6.24 6.56 1.67
CA CYS A 35 6.75 6.50 0.31
C CYS A 35 5.57 6.49 -0.68
N VAL A 36 5.61 7.35 -1.69
CA VAL A 36 4.64 7.39 -2.79
C VAL A 36 5.38 7.13 -4.11
N GLY A 37 5.23 5.91 -4.63
CA GLY A 37 6.10 5.36 -5.66
C GLY A 37 7.27 4.63 -5.01
N LEU A 38 7.23 3.30 -5.05
CA LEU A 38 8.33 2.45 -4.59
C LEU A 38 9.25 2.09 -5.76
N SER A 39 10.54 1.88 -5.47
CA SER A 39 11.43 1.17 -6.36
C SER A 39 11.07 -0.34 -6.42
N THR A 40 11.60 -1.05 -7.41
CA THR A 40 11.43 -2.52 -7.51
C THR A 40 11.98 -3.22 -6.26
N GLU A 41 13.11 -2.75 -5.75
CA GLU A 41 13.79 -3.30 -4.57
C GLU A 41 12.98 -3.03 -3.29
N GLU A 42 12.43 -1.83 -3.15
CA GLU A 42 11.55 -1.46 -2.03
C GLU A 42 10.24 -2.28 -2.06
N LEU A 43 9.68 -2.47 -3.26
CA LEU A 43 8.50 -3.31 -3.46
C LEU A 43 8.79 -4.77 -3.10
N GLU A 44 9.93 -5.31 -3.53
CA GLU A 44 10.36 -6.67 -3.19
C GLU A 44 10.58 -6.83 -1.69
N ARG A 45 11.23 -5.84 -1.07
CA ARG A 45 11.43 -5.79 0.38
C ARG A 45 10.09 -5.82 1.11
N LEU A 46 9.12 -4.99 0.72
CA LEU A 46 7.79 -4.97 1.31
C LEU A 46 7.08 -6.32 1.15
N ALA A 47 7.17 -6.92 -0.04
CA ALA A 47 6.58 -8.21 -0.33
C ALA A 47 7.18 -9.34 0.52
N LYS A 48 8.50 -9.35 0.73
CA LYS A 48 9.21 -10.30 1.60
C LYS A 48 8.91 -10.10 3.08
N LEU A 49 8.68 -8.87 3.52
CA LEU A 49 8.27 -8.59 4.91
C LEU A 49 6.95 -9.28 5.26
N GLY A 50 6.00 -9.34 4.32
CA GLY A 50 4.71 -10.00 4.53
C GLY A 50 4.01 -9.51 5.81
N SER A 51 3.68 -10.43 6.70
CA SER A 51 3.02 -10.11 7.99
C SER A 51 3.89 -9.34 8.98
N LYS A 52 5.20 -9.21 8.75
CA LYS A 52 6.09 -8.37 9.57
C LYS A 52 5.89 -6.87 9.30
N ALA A 53 5.37 -6.50 8.12
CA ALA A 53 4.92 -5.15 7.87
C ALA A 53 3.53 -4.96 8.49
N GLN A 54 3.34 -3.90 9.26
CA GLN A 54 2.07 -3.62 9.91
C GLN A 54 1.02 -3.28 8.86
N LYS A 55 -0.13 -3.96 8.89
CA LYS A 55 -1.30 -3.57 8.09
C LYS A 55 -1.79 -2.21 8.61
N THR A 56 -1.61 -1.16 7.81
CA THR A 56 -1.72 0.23 8.26
C THR A 56 -2.98 0.90 7.68
N ALA A 57 -3.97 1.16 8.52
CA ALA A 57 -5.08 2.05 8.22
C ALA A 57 -4.76 3.48 8.65
N ARG A 58 -5.63 4.45 8.30
CA ARG A 58 -5.38 5.87 8.58
C ARG A 58 -5.02 6.17 10.04
N ARG A 59 -5.68 5.52 11.00
CA ARG A 59 -5.41 5.69 12.45
C ARG A 59 -4.04 5.17 12.89
N ASP A 60 -3.48 4.22 12.13
CA ASP A 60 -2.23 3.55 12.48
C ASP A 60 -0.99 4.32 11.98
N ILE A 61 -1.18 5.24 11.01
CA ILE A 61 -0.09 5.99 10.35
C ILE A 61 0.85 6.63 11.36
N ALA A 62 0.30 7.39 12.33
CA ALA A 62 1.11 8.12 13.30
C ALA A 62 1.99 7.18 14.13
N HIS A 63 1.47 6.03 14.52
CA HIS A 63 2.22 5.03 15.29
C HIS A 63 3.36 4.44 14.45
N VAL A 64 3.08 3.98 13.22
CA VAL A 64 4.09 3.37 12.35
C VAL A 64 5.20 4.34 12.01
N VAL A 65 4.86 5.61 11.72
CA VAL A 65 5.84 6.68 11.47
C VAL A 65 6.70 6.94 12.70
N ALA A 66 6.07 7.19 13.86
CA ALA A 66 6.79 7.55 15.09
C ALA A 66 7.73 6.44 15.59
N THR A 67 7.36 5.18 15.36
CA THR A 67 8.16 4.01 15.78
C THR A 67 9.17 3.56 14.73
N ARG A 68 9.28 4.26 13.59
CA ARG A 68 10.13 3.86 12.45
C ARG A 68 9.82 2.45 11.93
N GLY A 69 8.54 2.06 11.98
CA GLY A 69 8.07 0.76 11.51
C GLY A 69 7.90 0.68 9.99
N ASN A 70 7.67 -0.53 9.49
CA ASN A 70 7.27 -0.76 8.09
C ASN A 70 5.75 -0.98 8.06
N GLY A 71 5.05 -0.23 7.20
CA GLY A 71 3.60 -0.25 7.07
C GLY A 71 3.13 -0.60 5.67
N ALA A 72 2.38 -1.70 5.55
CA ALA A 72 1.63 -2.02 4.35
C ALA A 72 0.29 -1.27 4.39
N THR A 73 0.13 -0.23 3.57
CA THR A 73 -1.06 0.64 3.64
C THR A 73 -2.32 -0.07 3.14
N THR A 74 -3.39 0.01 3.92
CA THR A 74 -4.75 -0.32 3.47
C THR A 74 -5.32 0.81 2.60
N VAL A 75 -6.46 0.56 1.95
CA VAL A 75 -7.21 1.56 1.16
C VAL A 75 -7.31 2.92 1.86
N SER A 76 -7.67 2.94 3.16
CA SER A 76 -7.83 4.21 3.90
C SER A 76 -6.53 5.01 4.05
N ALA A 77 -5.38 4.33 4.25
CA ALA A 77 -4.09 5.00 4.37
C ALA A 77 -3.53 5.37 2.99
N THR A 78 -3.72 4.53 1.97
CA THR A 78 -3.32 4.82 0.59
C THR A 78 -4.04 6.04 0.06
N MET A 79 -5.37 6.14 0.25
CA MET A 79 -6.14 7.33 -0.14
C MET A 79 -5.67 8.59 0.59
N PHE A 80 -5.32 8.48 1.87
CA PHE A 80 -4.79 9.60 2.64
C PHE A 80 -3.50 10.14 2.01
N PHE A 81 -2.49 9.29 1.80
CA PHE A 81 -1.24 9.72 1.17
C PHE A 81 -1.41 10.20 -0.27
N ALA A 82 -2.18 9.49 -1.09
CA ALA A 82 -2.48 9.87 -2.46
C ALA A 82 -3.12 11.28 -2.53
N SER A 83 -4.08 11.57 -1.65
CA SER A 83 -4.72 12.88 -1.60
C SER A 83 -3.77 14.02 -1.22
N MET A 84 -2.79 13.75 -0.34
CA MET A 84 -1.82 14.77 0.08
C MET A 84 -0.84 15.16 -1.03
N VAL A 85 -0.60 14.27 -1.99
CA VAL A 85 0.28 14.53 -3.15
C VAL A 85 -0.50 14.79 -4.45
N GLY A 86 -1.83 14.93 -4.37
CA GLY A 86 -2.67 15.27 -5.52
C GLY A 86 -2.86 14.14 -6.54
N ILE A 87 -2.78 12.86 -6.13
CA ILE A 87 -3.13 11.72 -6.99
C ILE A 87 -4.65 11.46 -6.89
N PRO A 88 -5.44 11.70 -7.94
CA PRO A 88 -6.91 11.63 -7.87
C PRO A 88 -7.47 10.23 -8.18
N VAL A 89 -6.64 9.31 -8.69
CA VAL A 89 -7.07 7.96 -9.11
C VAL A 89 -6.27 6.92 -8.33
N PHE A 90 -6.98 5.98 -7.71
CA PHE A 90 -6.38 4.86 -6.97
C PHE A 90 -7.09 3.56 -7.36
N VAL A 91 -6.32 2.54 -7.71
CA VAL A 91 -6.80 1.18 -8.05
C VAL A 91 -6.45 0.19 -6.94
N THR A 92 -7.39 -0.69 -6.59
CA THR A 92 -7.20 -1.75 -5.59
C THR A 92 -8.02 -2.98 -5.98
N GLY A 93 -7.78 -4.13 -5.34
CA GLY A 93 -8.55 -5.36 -5.59
C GLY A 93 -9.96 -5.32 -5.00
N GLY A 94 -10.12 -4.71 -3.83
CA GLY A 94 -11.42 -4.57 -3.17
C GLY A 94 -11.33 -3.65 -1.95
N ILE A 95 -12.42 -2.95 -1.67
CA ILE A 95 -12.50 -2.03 -0.53
C ILE A 95 -12.94 -2.76 0.75
N GLY A 96 -12.61 -2.17 1.90
CA GLY A 96 -13.25 -2.54 3.15
C GLY A 96 -14.71 -2.09 3.17
N GLY A 97 -15.48 -2.57 4.16
CA GLY A 97 -16.87 -2.23 4.33
C GLY A 97 -17.40 -2.72 5.67
N VAL A 98 -18.70 -2.54 5.88
CA VAL A 98 -19.37 -3.12 7.05
C VAL A 98 -19.25 -4.63 6.97
N HIS A 99 -18.74 -5.24 8.05
CA HIS A 99 -18.64 -6.69 8.15
C HIS A 99 -20.04 -7.31 8.30
N ARG A 100 -20.17 -8.61 8.02
CA ARG A 100 -21.42 -9.33 8.34
C ARG A 100 -21.71 -9.19 9.83
N HIS A 101 -22.95 -8.89 10.18
CA HIS A 101 -23.39 -8.61 11.55
C HIS A 101 -22.82 -7.32 12.15
N GLY A 102 -22.39 -6.35 11.33
CA GLY A 102 -21.91 -5.05 11.82
C GLY A 102 -23.01 -4.13 12.35
N GLU A 103 -24.27 -4.52 12.20
CA GLU A 103 -25.46 -3.90 12.81
C GLU A 103 -25.69 -4.32 14.28
N HIS A 104 -25.05 -5.41 14.71
CA HIS A 104 -25.13 -5.96 16.07
C HIS A 104 -23.88 -5.61 16.89
#